data_AF-A0A958LET4-F1
#
_entry.id   AF-A0A958LET4-F1
#
_cell.length_a   1.000
_cell.length_b   1.000
_cell.length_c   1.000
_cell.angle_alpha   90.00
_cell.angle_beta   90.00
_cell.angle_gamma   90.00
#
_symmetry.space_group_name_H-M   'P 1'
#
loop_
_entity.id
_entity.type
_entity.pdbx_description
1 polymer ?
#
loop_
_entity_poly.entity_id
_entity_poly.type
_entity_poly.pdbx_seq_one_letter_code
_entity_poly.pdbx_strand_id
1 'polypeptide(L)'
;DFTINALAVQLSGNRGKFGQLFDLHRGVQHLESGQLVVLHDQSFIDDPARLLRGMRFQTRFSFSFDAWTQRLAEEAVCQRLLLELPPGRRFDEFRKALDDPQPGLILEACSHAGLLSQVAPWLTAWDAAVRARIDAAVAHGARLTGEQRRPQWKWACAGLLAATSDRVGRGWLEELEVGASLIDELFAVRELLQ
;
A
#
# COMPACT_ATOMS: atom_id res chain seq x y z
N ASP A 1 -0.06 1.43 -14.66
CA ASP A 1 0.57 2.18 -13.56
C ASP A 1 2.06 2.34 -13.86
N PHE A 2 2.82 1.24 -13.86
CA PHE A 2 4.25 1.20 -14.13
C PHE A 2 4.54 0.33 -15.36
N THR A 3 5.66 0.58 -16.04
CA THR A 3 6.08 -0.17 -17.23
C THR A 3 6.18 -1.67 -16.99
N ILE A 4 6.62 -2.08 -15.79
CA ILE A 4 6.75 -3.50 -15.40
C ILE A 4 5.41 -4.25 -15.38
N ASN A 5 4.30 -3.52 -15.25
CA ASN A 5 2.94 -4.07 -15.28
C ASN A 5 2.27 -3.90 -16.65
N ALA A 6 2.97 -3.37 -17.64
CA ALA A 6 2.49 -3.14 -19.00
C ALA A 6 3.10 -4.13 -20.01
N LEU A 7 3.36 -5.35 -19.56
CA LEU A 7 3.85 -6.47 -20.36
C LEU A 7 2.70 -7.40 -20.71
N ALA A 8 2.68 -7.91 -21.94
CA ALA A 8 1.64 -8.85 -22.40
C ALA A 8 2.25 -10.05 -23.14
N VAL A 9 1.65 -11.23 -23.00
CA VAL A 9 2.11 -12.45 -23.68
C VAL A 9 0.99 -13.01 -24.55
N GLN A 10 1.30 -13.37 -25.80
CA GLN A 10 0.34 -13.96 -26.72
C GLN A 10 -0.01 -15.41 -26.30
N LEU A 11 -1.29 -15.65 -26.01
CA LEU A 11 -1.80 -16.98 -25.68
C LEU A 11 -2.61 -17.64 -26.81
N SER A 12 -3.15 -16.87 -27.76
CA SER A 12 -4.03 -17.36 -28.83
C SER A 12 -3.47 -17.16 -30.24
N GLY A 13 -3.77 -18.06 -31.18
CA GLY A 13 -3.54 -17.86 -32.62
C GLY A 13 -2.16 -18.26 -33.16
N ASN A 14 -2.17 -18.86 -34.37
CA ASN A 14 -1.08 -19.36 -35.24
C ASN A 14 0.18 -19.90 -34.54
N ARG A 15 0.53 -21.18 -34.83
CA ARG A 15 1.64 -21.97 -34.24
C ARG A 15 3.03 -21.29 -34.16
N GLY A 16 3.23 -20.07 -34.64
CA GLY A 16 4.47 -19.30 -34.55
C GLY A 16 4.45 -18.07 -33.62
N LYS A 17 3.32 -17.70 -32.98
CA LYS A 17 3.26 -16.53 -32.09
C LYS A 17 2.92 -16.84 -30.63
N PHE A 18 2.58 -18.08 -30.31
CA PHE A 18 2.35 -18.49 -28.93
C PHE A 18 3.59 -18.22 -28.07
N GLY A 19 3.42 -17.54 -26.94
CA GLY A 19 4.51 -17.17 -26.04
C GLY A 19 5.28 -15.90 -26.45
N GLN A 20 4.88 -15.21 -27.52
CA GLN A 20 5.48 -13.92 -27.87
C GLN A 20 5.19 -12.88 -26.78
N LEU A 21 6.25 -12.26 -26.25
CA LEU A 21 6.18 -11.14 -25.32
C LEU A 21 6.05 -9.81 -26.09
N PHE A 22 5.09 -8.99 -25.68
CA PHE A 22 4.92 -7.61 -26.11
C PHE A 22 5.34 -6.68 -24.98
N ASP A 23 6.34 -5.84 -25.27
CA ASP A 23 6.85 -4.81 -24.38
C ASP A 23 6.95 -3.49 -25.15
N LEU A 24 5.94 -2.63 -25.01
CA LEU A 24 5.88 -1.33 -25.67
C LEU A 24 6.58 -0.23 -24.89
N HIS A 25 6.88 -0.47 -23.61
CA HIS A 25 7.33 0.55 -22.66
C HIS A 25 8.65 0.22 -21.98
N ARG A 26 9.40 -0.77 -22.52
CA ARG A 26 10.67 -1.26 -21.94
C ARG A 26 10.50 -1.79 -20.52
N GLY A 27 9.34 -2.36 -20.22
CA GLY A 27 9.02 -2.96 -18.92
C GLY A 27 9.98 -4.07 -18.53
N VAL A 28 10.50 -4.86 -19.49
CA VAL A 28 11.52 -5.90 -19.19
C VAL A 28 12.81 -5.27 -18.72
N GLN A 29 13.29 -4.23 -19.40
CA GLN A 29 14.51 -3.51 -19.01
C GLN A 29 14.36 -2.89 -17.62
N HIS A 30 13.22 -2.27 -17.32
CA HIS A 30 12.96 -1.69 -16.00
C HIS A 30 12.79 -2.76 -14.92
N LEU A 31 12.24 -3.93 -15.26
CA LEU A 31 12.15 -5.07 -14.35
C LEU A 31 13.54 -5.62 -14.01
N GLU A 32 14.41 -5.80 -15.00
CA GLU A 32 15.80 -6.27 -14.82
C GLU A 32 16.65 -5.29 -14.01
N SER A 33 16.42 -3.99 -14.17
CA SER A 33 17.13 -2.94 -13.44
C SER A 33 16.49 -2.56 -12.09
N GLY A 34 15.37 -3.18 -11.73
CA GLY A 34 14.66 -2.88 -10.47
C GLY A 34 14.11 -1.46 -10.40
N GLN A 35 13.65 -0.93 -11.53
CA GLN A 35 13.10 0.42 -11.64
C GLN A 35 11.59 0.41 -11.84
N LEU A 36 10.92 1.31 -11.12
CA LEU A 36 9.52 1.64 -11.26
C LEU A 36 9.41 2.92 -12.07
N VAL A 37 8.97 2.78 -13.33
CA VAL A 37 8.79 3.89 -14.26
C VAL A 37 7.31 4.02 -14.59
N VAL A 38 6.73 5.21 -14.46
CA VAL A 38 5.33 5.45 -14.86
C VAL A 38 5.15 5.42 -16.38
N LEU A 39 3.93 5.11 -16.83
CA LEU A 39 3.62 5.03 -18.26
C LEU A 39 3.54 6.42 -18.95
N HIS A 40 3.26 7.47 -18.19
CA HIS A 40 3.12 8.85 -18.67
C HIS A 40 3.16 9.84 -17.48
N ASP A 41 3.40 11.12 -17.75
CA ASP A 41 3.62 12.15 -16.72
C ASP A 41 2.42 12.38 -15.79
N GLN A 42 1.20 12.27 -16.32
CA GLN A 42 -0.04 12.43 -15.56
C GLN A 42 -0.42 11.19 -14.73
N SER A 43 0.45 10.18 -14.63
CA SER A 43 0.10 8.88 -14.03
C SER A 43 -0.45 8.98 -12.61
N PHE A 44 0.16 9.80 -11.75
CA PHE A 44 -0.30 9.99 -10.36
C PHE A 44 -1.49 10.95 -10.24
N ILE A 45 -1.73 11.79 -11.24
CA ILE A 45 -2.91 12.67 -11.31
C ILE A 45 -4.14 11.86 -11.73
N ASP A 46 -3.99 11.01 -12.75
CA ASP A 46 -5.06 10.13 -13.21
C ASP A 46 -5.48 9.11 -12.14
N ASP A 47 -4.51 8.63 -11.34
CA ASP A 47 -4.80 7.77 -10.20
C ASP A 47 -3.77 7.91 -9.07
N PRO A 48 -4.06 8.72 -8.05
CA PRO A 48 -3.20 8.91 -6.89
C PRO A 48 -2.89 7.64 -6.09
N ALA A 49 -3.71 6.58 -6.21
CA ALA A 49 -3.46 5.31 -5.55
C ALA A 49 -2.16 4.64 -6.02
N ARG A 50 -1.67 5.01 -7.20
CA ARG A 50 -0.38 4.54 -7.73
C ARG A 50 0.80 4.92 -6.83
N LEU A 51 0.67 5.97 -6.00
CA LEU A 51 1.68 6.32 -4.98
C LEU A 51 1.82 5.20 -3.93
N LEU A 52 0.70 4.78 -3.31
CA LEU A 52 0.70 3.68 -2.35
C LEU A 52 1.17 2.37 -2.99
N ARG A 53 0.78 2.13 -4.25
CA ARG A 53 1.21 0.95 -5.01
C ARG A 53 2.71 0.97 -5.29
N GLY A 54 3.26 2.12 -5.63
CA GLY A 54 4.70 2.30 -5.82
C GLY A 54 5.48 2.02 -4.55
N MET A 55 5.06 2.59 -3.41
CA MET A 55 5.68 2.31 -2.10
C MET A 55 5.70 0.81 -1.79
N ARG A 56 4.60 0.11 -2.05
CA ARG A 56 4.52 -1.36 -1.90
C ARG A 56 5.50 -2.10 -2.79
N PHE A 57 5.63 -1.70 -4.05
CA PHE A 57 6.58 -2.34 -4.98
C PHE A 57 8.03 -2.05 -4.62
N GLN A 58 8.34 -0.83 -4.17
CA GLN A 58 9.68 -0.48 -3.70
C GLN A 58 10.11 -1.36 -2.53
N THR A 59 9.26 -1.54 -1.51
CA THR A 59 9.62 -2.38 -0.36
C THR A 59 9.60 -3.86 -0.67
N ARG A 60 8.63 -4.34 -1.46
CA ARG A 60 8.45 -5.77 -1.73
C ARG A 60 9.51 -6.33 -2.66
N PHE A 61 9.89 -5.56 -3.68
CA PHE A 61 10.83 -6.01 -4.71
C PHE A 61 12.20 -5.37 -4.59
N SER A 62 12.41 -4.52 -3.58
CA SER A 62 13.61 -3.69 -3.44
C SER A 62 13.87 -2.82 -4.68
N PHE A 63 12.79 -2.34 -5.29
CA PHE A 63 12.85 -1.47 -6.47
C PHE A 63 12.95 0.00 -6.06
N SER A 64 13.30 0.84 -7.02
CA SER A 64 13.32 2.31 -6.86
C SER A 64 12.53 2.98 -7.97
N PHE A 65 11.95 4.14 -7.71
CA PHE A 65 11.50 5.00 -8.80
C PHE A 65 12.71 5.46 -9.62
N ASP A 66 12.56 5.55 -10.93
CA ASP A 66 13.53 6.32 -11.71
C ASP A 66 13.44 7.80 -11.33
N ALA A 67 14.46 8.59 -11.69
CA ALA A 67 14.56 9.99 -11.29
C ALA A 67 13.33 10.83 -11.70
N TRP A 68 12.74 10.54 -12.87
CA TRP A 68 11.56 11.26 -13.33
C TRP A 68 10.30 10.84 -12.56
N THR A 69 10.08 9.54 -12.40
CA THR A 69 8.95 9.04 -11.59
C THR A 69 9.02 9.52 -10.15
N GLN A 70 10.22 9.58 -9.55
CA GLN A 70 10.43 10.09 -8.20
C GLN A 70 9.97 11.54 -8.09
N ARG A 71 10.36 12.39 -9.03
CA ARG A 71 9.95 13.79 -9.06
C ARG A 71 8.43 13.94 -9.17
N LEU A 72 7.79 13.19 -10.08
CA LEU A 72 6.34 13.21 -10.24
C LEU A 72 5.63 12.73 -8.96
N ALA A 73 6.19 11.74 -8.26
CA ALA A 73 5.65 11.25 -7.00
C ALA A 73 5.75 12.30 -5.89
N GLU A 74 6.89 12.99 -5.77
CA GLU A 74 7.10 14.09 -4.81
C GLU A 74 6.14 15.26 -5.07
N GLU A 75 5.96 15.65 -6.34
CA GLU A 75 5.00 16.68 -6.75
C GLU A 75 3.57 16.28 -6.38
N ALA A 76 3.17 15.04 -6.66
CA ALA A 76 1.85 14.50 -6.32
C ALA A 76 1.61 14.44 -4.80
N VAL A 77 2.62 14.07 -4.01
CA VAL A 77 2.53 14.10 -2.55
C VAL A 77 2.38 15.54 -2.04
N CYS A 78 3.18 16.48 -2.57
CA CYS A 78 3.11 17.89 -2.19
C CYS A 78 1.73 18.50 -2.45
N GLN A 79 1.14 18.16 -3.61
CA GLN A 79 -0.23 18.56 -4.00
C GLN A 79 -1.32 17.83 -3.22
N ARG A 80 -0.96 16.84 -2.39
CA ARG A 80 -1.87 16.01 -1.60
C ARG A 80 -2.90 15.25 -2.44
N LEU A 81 -2.50 14.78 -3.62
CA LEU A 81 -3.41 14.13 -4.56
C LEU A 81 -4.09 12.87 -3.99
N LEU A 82 -3.49 12.19 -3.00
CA LEU A 82 -4.15 11.03 -2.39
C LEU A 82 -5.45 11.41 -1.65
N LEU A 83 -5.56 12.67 -1.20
CA LEU A 83 -6.77 13.22 -0.58
C LEU A 83 -7.91 13.42 -1.59
N GLU A 84 -7.62 13.45 -2.89
CA GLU A 84 -8.64 13.56 -3.94
C GLU A 84 -9.37 12.23 -4.19
N LEU A 85 -8.80 11.11 -3.73
CA LEU A 85 -9.49 9.83 -3.77
C LEU A 85 -10.69 9.83 -2.82
N PRO A 86 -11.82 9.23 -3.22
CA PRO A 86 -12.93 8.94 -2.32
C PRO A 86 -12.42 8.19 -1.07
N PRO A 87 -12.91 8.50 0.14
CA PRO A 87 -12.37 7.94 1.37
C PRO A 87 -12.37 6.41 1.40
N GLY A 88 -13.47 5.76 1.01
CA GLY A 88 -13.52 4.30 0.92
C GLY A 88 -12.48 3.70 -0.05
N ARG A 89 -12.24 4.35 -1.20
CA ARG A 89 -11.19 3.92 -2.14
C ARG A 89 -9.80 4.12 -1.55
N ARG A 90 -9.57 5.23 -0.83
CA ARG A 90 -8.30 5.50 -0.14
C ARG A 90 -8.02 4.43 0.91
N PHE A 91 -9.04 4.03 1.67
CA PHE A 91 -8.93 2.94 2.63
C PHE A 91 -8.64 1.60 1.95
N ASP A 92 -9.31 1.28 0.84
CA ASP A 92 -9.08 0.04 0.11
C ASP A 92 -7.63 -0.08 -0.39
N GLU A 93 -7.04 1.01 -0.86
CA GLU A 93 -5.64 1.03 -1.30
C GLU A 93 -4.67 0.95 -0.12
N PHE A 94 -4.97 1.63 0.98
CA PHE A 94 -4.21 1.52 2.22
C PHE A 94 -4.26 0.11 2.82
N ARG A 95 -5.43 -0.53 2.77
CA ARG A 95 -5.64 -1.91 3.21
C ARG A 95 -4.73 -2.87 2.46
N LYS A 96 -4.47 -2.65 1.17
CA LYS A 96 -3.53 -3.49 0.40
C LYS A 96 -2.08 -3.30 0.84
N ALA A 97 -1.70 -2.13 1.37
CA ALA A 97 -0.39 -1.93 2.00
C ALA A 97 -0.29 -2.68 3.33
N LEU A 98 -1.37 -2.69 4.12
CA LEU A 98 -1.46 -3.44 5.37
C LEU A 98 -1.47 -4.97 5.17
N ASP A 99 -1.97 -5.44 4.02
CA ASP A 99 -2.04 -6.87 3.68
C ASP A 99 -0.75 -7.42 3.06
N ASP A 100 0.23 -6.57 2.77
CA ASP A 100 1.52 -6.99 2.23
C ASP A 100 2.38 -7.67 3.29
N PRO A 101 3.24 -8.66 2.98
CA PRO A 101 4.00 -9.42 3.99
C PRO A 101 4.80 -8.58 5.02
N GLN A 102 5.22 -7.37 4.67
CA GLN A 102 5.96 -6.48 5.57
C GLN A 102 5.30 -5.08 5.63
N PRO A 103 4.12 -4.96 6.26
CA PRO A 103 3.35 -3.72 6.23
C PRO A 103 4.03 -2.60 7.00
N GLY A 104 4.78 -2.91 8.07
CA GLY A 104 5.57 -1.93 8.81
C GLY A 104 6.60 -1.19 7.94
N LEU A 105 7.30 -1.90 7.05
CA LEU A 105 8.24 -1.28 6.10
C LEU A 105 7.56 -0.38 5.09
N ILE A 106 6.38 -0.76 4.61
CA ILE A 106 5.62 0.05 3.64
C ILE A 106 5.15 1.34 4.29
N LEU A 107 4.61 1.26 5.51
CA LEU A 107 4.14 2.45 6.21
C LEU A 107 5.30 3.38 6.62
N GLU A 108 6.47 2.80 6.96
CA GLU A 108 7.70 3.55 7.17
C GLU A 108 8.13 4.31 5.89
N ALA A 109 8.12 3.64 4.73
CA ALA A 109 8.39 4.28 3.44
C ALA A 109 7.35 5.37 3.11
N CYS A 110 6.06 5.10 3.31
CA CYS A 110 4.99 6.09 3.15
C CYS A 110 5.18 7.30 4.08
N SER A 111 5.68 7.09 5.30
CA SER A 111 5.98 8.18 6.23
C SER A 111 7.13 9.04 5.72
N HIS A 112 8.25 8.43 5.31
CA HIS A 112 9.39 9.15 4.75
C HIS A 112 9.03 9.93 3.48
N ALA A 113 8.13 9.37 2.66
CA ALA A 113 7.62 10.04 1.48
C ALA A 113 6.58 11.13 1.79
N GLY A 114 6.12 11.30 3.03
CA GLY A 114 5.06 12.26 3.41
C GLY A 114 3.62 11.80 3.09
N LEU A 115 3.47 10.61 2.50
CA LEU A 115 2.19 10.05 2.06
C LEU A 115 1.31 9.58 3.24
N LEU A 116 1.92 9.11 4.32
CA LEU A 116 1.18 8.55 5.48
C LEU A 116 0.24 9.59 6.10
N SER A 117 0.63 10.86 6.12
CA SER A 117 -0.18 11.98 6.61
C SER A 117 -1.50 12.18 5.86
N GLN A 118 -1.62 11.67 4.62
CA GLN A 118 -2.82 11.79 3.80
C GLN A 118 -3.82 10.64 4.03
N VAL A 119 -3.40 9.57 4.71
CA VAL A 119 -4.27 8.42 5.01
C VAL A 119 -4.52 8.27 6.50
N ALA A 120 -3.51 8.48 7.34
CA ALA A 120 -3.58 8.39 8.79
C ALA A 120 -3.10 9.71 9.42
N PRO A 121 -3.83 10.83 9.25
CA PRO A 121 -3.40 12.17 9.67
C PRO A 121 -3.22 12.29 11.19
N TRP A 122 -3.86 11.44 11.98
CA TRP A 122 -3.69 11.39 13.43
C TRP A 122 -2.31 10.87 13.87
N LEU A 123 -1.60 10.16 12.99
CA LEU A 123 -0.26 9.65 13.26
C LEU A 123 0.76 10.73 12.91
N THR A 124 0.97 11.65 13.86
CA THR A 124 1.81 12.84 13.67
C THR A 124 3.30 12.53 13.52
N ALA A 125 3.77 11.42 14.07
CA ALA A 125 5.15 10.96 13.95
C ALA A 125 5.19 9.44 13.76
N TRP A 126 6.03 9.00 12.82
CA TRP A 126 6.40 7.61 12.69
C TRP A 126 7.63 7.32 13.56
N ASP A 127 7.61 6.21 14.28
CA ASP A 127 8.77 5.74 15.04
C ASP A 127 8.89 4.22 15.00
N ALA A 128 10.03 3.72 15.49
CA ALA A 128 10.32 2.29 15.56
C ALA A 128 9.31 1.53 16.44
N ALA A 129 8.67 2.19 17.40
CA ALA A 129 7.69 1.56 18.28
C ALA A 129 6.35 1.34 17.57
N VAL A 130 5.91 2.26 16.70
CA VAL A 130 4.73 2.08 15.83
C VAL A 130 4.97 0.90 14.90
N ARG A 131 6.14 0.87 14.24
CA ARG A 131 6.52 -0.26 13.39
C ARG A 131 6.52 -1.59 14.16
N ALA A 132 7.17 -1.63 15.32
CA ALA A 132 7.25 -2.84 16.15
C ALA A 132 5.86 -3.34 16.59
N ARG A 133 4.90 -2.44 16.88
CA ARG A 133 3.52 -2.82 17.20
C ARG A 133 2.81 -3.49 16.03
N ILE A 134 2.98 -2.95 14.82
CA ILE A 134 2.39 -3.51 13.60
C ILE A 134 2.98 -4.90 13.32
N ASP A 135 4.31 -5.01 13.34
CA ASP A 135 5.02 -6.26 13.06
C ASP A 135 4.69 -7.34 14.11
N ALA A 136 4.62 -6.96 15.39
CA ALA A 136 4.22 -7.85 16.48
C ALA A 136 2.76 -8.31 16.34
N ALA A 137 1.84 -7.43 15.94
CA ALA A 137 0.44 -7.78 15.72
C ALA A 137 0.27 -8.77 14.56
N VAL A 138 0.99 -8.55 13.45
CA VAL A 138 1.01 -9.48 12.31
C VAL A 138 1.56 -10.84 12.73
N ALA A 139 2.68 -10.89 13.45
CA ALA A 139 3.26 -12.13 13.96
C ALA A 139 2.35 -12.84 14.97
N HIS A 140 1.65 -12.08 15.82
CA HIS A 140 0.66 -12.63 16.75
C HIS A 140 -0.51 -13.27 16.00
N GLY A 141 -1.07 -12.56 15.01
CA GLY A 141 -2.12 -13.10 14.15
C GLY A 141 -1.71 -14.40 13.46
N ALA A 142 -0.51 -14.43 12.88
CA ALA A 142 0.03 -15.64 12.23
C ALA A 142 0.14 -16.85 13.18
N ARG A 143 0.41 -16.63 14.48
CA ARG A 143 0.47 -17.71 15.48
C ARG A 143 -0.91 -18.21 15.92
N LEU A 144 -1.88 -17.30 16.07
CA LEU A 144 -3.24 -17.67 16.48
C LEU A 144 -4.01 -18.39 15.37
N THR A 145 -3.78 -18.02 14.12
CA THR A 145 -4.52 -18.55 12.98
C THR A 145 -3.71 -19.64 12.28
N GLY A 146 -3.70 -20.87 12.81
CA GLY A 146 -3.38 -22.03 11.99
C GLY A 146 -4.44 -22.15 10.88
N GLU A 147 -4.08 -21.90 9.62
CA GLU A 147 -4.88 -21.96 8.35
C GLU A 147 -6.32 -21.39 8.32
N GLN A 148 -6.89 -20.92 9.43
CA GLN A 148 -8.25 -20.39 9.56
C GLN A 148 -8.24 -18.88 9.91
N ARG A 149 -8.12 -18.10 8.83
CA ARG A 149 -8.96 -16.96 8.41
C ARG A 149 -9.18 -15.77 9.35
N ARG A 150 -8.15 -14.96 9.60
CA ARG A 150 -8.30 -13.49 9.53
C ARG A 150 -7.27 -12.91 8.56
N PRO A 151 -7.67 -12.03 7.63
CA PRO A 151 -6.72 -11.40 6.72
C PRO A 151 -5.63 -10.64 7.49
N GLN A 152 -4.38 -10.72 7.01
CA GLN A 152 -3.22 -10.12 7.67
C GLN A 152 -3.42 -8.62 7.92
N TRP A 153 -4.04 -7.92 6.95
CA TRP A 153 -4.29 -6.49 7.07
C TRP A 153 -5.08 -6.10 8.32
N LYS A 154 -5.94 -6.97 8.86
CA LYS A 154 -6.70 -6.67 10.09
C LYS A 154 -5.78 -6.60 11.30
N TRP A 155 -4.82 -7.52 11.38
CA TRP A 155 -3.79 -7.53 12.42
C TRP A 155 -2.84 -6.34 12.28
N ALA A 156 -2.41 -6.02 11.06
CA ALA A 156 -1.59 -4.83 10.81
C ALA A 156 -2.33 -3.53 11.18
N CYS A 157 -3.62 -3.42 10.81
CA CYS A 157 -4.48 -2.29 11.17
C CYS A 157 -4.67 -2.19 12.70
N ALA A 158 -4.89 -3.32 13.38
CA ALA A 158 -5.00 -3.37 14.83
C ALA A 158 -3.71 -2.91 15.54
N GLY A 159 -2.54 -3.34 15.04
CA GLY A 159 -1.25 -2.87 15.53
C GLY A 159 -1.03 -1.36 15.34
N LEU A 160 -1.51 -0.81 14.22
CA LEU A 160 -1.53 0.64 13.98
C LEU A 160 -2.50 1.35 14.94
N LEU A 161 -3.73 0.85 15.11
CA LEU A 161 -4.73 1.40 16.03
C LEU A 161 -4.28 1.33 17.50
N ALA A 162 -3.41 0.39 17.86
CA ALA A 162 -2.81 0.31 19.19
C ALA A 162 -1.94 1.54 19.55
N ALA A 163 -1.53 2.34 18.55
CA ALA A 163 -0.81 3.60 18.76
C ALA A 163 -1.73 4.80 19.08
N THR A 164 -3.06 4.63 19.13
CA THR A 164 -4.00 5.74 19.35
C THR A 164 -5.13 5.39 20.32
N SER A 165 -5.91 6.39 20.74
CA SER A 165 -7.10 6.19 21.56
C SER A 165 -8.28 5.67 20.72
N ASP A 166 -9.24 5.01 21.36
CA ASP A 166 -10.43 4.49 20.66
C ASP A 166 -11.22 5.55 19.93
N ARG A 167 -11.39 6.73 20.56
CA ARG A 167 -12.07 7.87 19.95
C ARG A 167 -11.42 8.30 18.65
N VAL A 168 -10.09 8.42 18.64
CA VAL A 168 -9.32 8.87 17.46
C VAL A 168 -9.32 7.77 16.39
N GLY A 169 -9.08 6.52 16.77
CA GLY A 169 -9.03 5.40 15.83
C GLY A 169 -10.38 5.11 15.17
N ARG A 170 -11.50 5.18 15.92
CA ARG A 170 -12.85 5.02 15.36
C ARG A 170 -13.21 6.17 14.43
N GLY A 171 -12.99 7.42 14.86
CA GLY A 171 -13.24 8.59 14.03
C GLY A 171 -12.45 8.57 12.71
N TRP A 172 -11.19 8.15 12.75
CA TRP A 172 -10.38 7.96 11.54
C TRP A 172 -10.97 6.94 10.56
N LEU A 173 -11.44 5.80 11.05
CA LEU A 173 -12.05 4.78 10.19
C LEU A 173 -13.41 5.23 9.65
N GLU A 174 -14.19 5.97 10.43
CA GLU A 174 -15.45 6.58 10.00
C GLU A 174 -15.22 7.63 8.89
N GLU A 175 -14.20 8.49 9.03
CA GLU A 175 -13.80 9.46 7.99
C GLU A 175 -13.37 8.76 6.69
N LEU A 176 -12.84 7.55 6.80
CA LEU A 176 -12.48 6.69 5.68
C LEU A 176 -13.65 5.83 5.16
N GLU A 177 -14.87 6.10 5.61
CA GLU A 177 -16.11 5.41 5.23
C GLU A 177 -16.08 3.89 5.49
N VAL A 178 -15.32 3.46 6.51
CA VAL A 178 -15.28 2.07 6.94
C VAL A 178 -16.58 1.73 7.67
N GLY A 179 -17.28 0.67 7.26
CA GLY A 179 -18.54 0.28 7.86
C GLY A 179 -18.41 -0.08 9.35
N ALA A 180 -19.41 0.32 10.17
CA ALA A 180 -19.39 0.15 11.63
C ALA A 180 -19.08 -1.29 12.08
N SER A 181 -19.67 -2.30 11.43
CA SER A 181 -19.40 -3.71 11.74
C SER A 181 -17.93 -4.09 11.56
N LEU A 182 -17.25 -3.51 10.56
CA LEU A 182 -15.84 -3.75 10.32
C LEU A 182 -14.95 -2.98 11.31
N ILE A 183 -15.36 -1.77 11.69
CA ILE A 183 -14.71 -1.01 12.76
C ILE A 183 -14.73 -1.82 14.07
N ASP A 184 -15.90 -2.32 14.47
CA ASP A 184 -16.03 -3.12 15.69
C ASP A 184 -15.17 -4.39 15.62
N GLU A 185 -15.10 -5.04 14.46
CA GLU A 185 -14.21 -6.18 14.27
C GLU A 185 -12.73 -5.81 14.44
N LEU A 186 -12.27 -4.69 13.88
CA LEU A 186 -10.88 -4.23 14.00
C LEU A 186 -10.51 -3.90 15.44
N PHE A 187 -11.42 -3.30 16.20
CA PHE A 187 -11.22 -3.03 17.62
C PHE A 187 -11.21 -4.32 18.46
N ALA A 188 -12.07 -5.29 18.13
CA ALA A 188 -12.00 -6.61 18.75
C ALA A 188 -10.66 -7.31 18.45
N VAL A 189 -10.09 -7.16 17.24
CA VAL A 189 -8.73 -7.68 16.94
C VAL A 189 -7.68 -6.96 17.77
N ARG A 190 -7.80 -5.65 17.95
CA ARG A 190 -6.86 -4.85 18.75
C ARG A 190 -6.88 -5.27 20.22
N GLU A 191 -8.03 -5.61 20.78
CA GLU A 191 -8.13 -6.13 22.16
C GLU A 191 -7.35 -7.44 22.35
N LEU A 192 -7.22 -8.28 21.32
CA LEU A 192 -6.41 -9.50 21.36
C LEU A 192 -4.90 -9.23 21.45
N LEU A 193 -4.45 -7.99 21.26
CA LEU A 193 -3.04 -7.59 21.36
C LEU A 193 -2.63 -7.15 22.78
N GLN A 194 -3.59 -7.00 23.71
CA GLN A 194 -3.36 -6.64 25.11
C GLN A 194 -3.08 -7.88 25.97
#